data_AF-A0A957LEF5-F1
#
_entry.id   AF-A0A957LEF5-F1
#
_cell.length_a   1.000
_cell.length_b   1.000
_cell.length_c   1.000
_cell.angle_alpha   90.00
_cell.angle_beta   90.00
_cell.angle_gamma   90.00
#
_symmetry.space_group_name_H-M   'P 1'
#
loop_
_entity.id
_entity.type
_entity.pdbx_description
1 polymer ?
#
loop_
_entity_poly.entity_id
_entity_poly.type
_entity_poly.pdbx_seq_one_letter_code
_entity_poly.pdbx_strand_id
1 'polypeptide(L)'
;MSVEEPQEPQAEPQSQSERPSVPSNSSIKTMLANRDPVLLTVLGVSLFGLILICVFGVLLIRSTNGSESNGFFAGLFGDGGDDGVEATPTLPTLPTPEATAVAVVYEPVPLDSSQQVSLTLDAPVFLDINGQSVAITTAFIPANTVWNAGNVTSGNAAVWPYGNIVNYVFALPADAQYETVLNSLVQGDPIVVDTKNGASYEFIFTGSELVDESNSQIFAQNRPSVTLVWLGESETGQRLVVHGDYVVAEEELQAEAAPSCELGEACQLGNTRIAVTGATHAVDRPEAPPGFALYFVDYTIENVGTNQLDTGLLRFVLIDELGNQYSLNSAVSQLGNYPLLGGLVNAGESRQVTAGYQIPTNLSSATLRWVVSRVDNPSQVEVVIPFVGNTAGDAVVTLQQANVSEDGTSLILIGQITNAGQQPLVINQTDVSLSDGQADYFVFATSPRFPWTIGPGQPLNFTLTFQRPTSPTAVFQLLGYSFQLSGLR
;
A
#
# COMPACT_ATOMS: atom_id res chain seq x y z
N MET A 1 66.58 56.60 18.01
CA MET A 1 65.68 55.67 17.30
C MET A 1 64.33 56.37 17.29
N SER A 2 64.03 57.31 16.39
CA SER A 2 64.08 57.27 14.91
C SER A 2 63.32 56.02 14.46
N VAL A 3 62.16 56.09 13.80
CA VAL A 3 61.76 56.84 12.58
C VAL A 3 60.21 56.96 12.63
N GLU A 4 59.60 58.15 12.57
CA GLU A 4 59.24 58.98 11.40
C GLU A 4 57.99 58.48 10.62
N GLU A 5 57.02 59.39 10.58
CA GLU A 5 55.72 59.57 9.88
C GLU A 5 55.80 59.41 8.32
N PRO A 6 54.79 59.75 7.45
CA PRO A 6 53.39 60.21 7.65
C PRO A 6 52.32 59.78 6.57
N GLN A 7 51.05 60.20 6.81
CA GLN A 7 49.99 60.81 5.93
C GLN A 7 49.75 60.36 4.46
N GLU A 8 48.52 59.92 4.10
CA GLU A 8 47.35 60.66 3.49
C GLU A 8 47.50 60.91 1.95
N PRO A 9 46.49 61.27 1.11
CA PRO A 9 45.04 61.45 1.29
C PRO A 9 44.10 60.98 0.11
N GLN A 10 42.80 61.27 0.32
CA GLN A 10 41.61 61.35 -0.55
C GLN A 10 41.74 61.50 -2.09
N ALA A 11 40.74 60.99 -2.83
CA ALA A 11 40.01 61.76 -3.86
C ALA A 11 38.75 61.00 -4.40
N GLU A 12 37.56 61.55 -4.13
CA GLU A 12 36.44 61.64 -5.09
C GLU A 12 36.79 62.73 -6.13
N PRO A 13 36.31 62.70 -7.40
CA PRO A 13 35.01 63.35 -7.68
C PRO A 13 34.22 62.90 -8.94
N GLN A 14 32.93 63.25 -8.89
CA GLN A 14 32.09 63.88 -9.94
C GLN A 14 31.45 63.09 -11.12
N SER A 15 30.12 63.17 -11.07
CA SER A 15 29.09 63.07 -12.11
C SER A 15 29.31 64.01 -13.31
N GLN A 16 29.03 63.52 -14.53
CA GLN A 16 28.54 64.35 -15.64
C GLN A 16 27.49 63.62 -16.49
N SER A 17 26.57 64.46 -17.00
CA SER A 17 25.28 64.17 -17.61
C SER A 17 25.37 64.43 -19.11
N GLU A 18 24.84 63.55 -19.96
CA GLU A 18 24.50 63.94 -21.34
C GLU A 18 23.26 63.19 -21.86
N ARG A 19 22.43 63.93 -22.58
CA ARG A 19 21.04 63.65 -22.99
C ARG A 19 21.03 63.28 -24.51
N PRO A 20 19.86 63.06 -25.13
CA PRO A 20 19.49 61.84 -25.84
C PRO A 20 19.73 61.87 -27.37
N SER A 21 19.84 60.69 -28.00
CA SER A 21 19.76 60.52 -29.45
C SER A 21 18.49 59.76 -29.86
N VAL A 22 17.90 60.21 -30.97
CA VAL A 22 16.59 59.87 -31.54
C VAL A 22 16.58 58.45 -32.16
N PRO A 23 15.50 57.66 -32.02
CA PRO A 23 15.41 56.35 -32.65
C PRO A 23 15.02 56.46 -34.14
N SER A 24 15.84 55.89 -35.02
CA SER A 24 15.57 55.75 -36.46
C SER A 24 14.75 54.49 -36.74
N ASN A 25 13.62 54.68 -37.42
CA ASN A 25 12.69 53.67 -37.93
C ASN A 25 13.39 52.50 -38.66
N SER A 26 13.46 51.33 -38.03
CA SER A 26 13.69 50.04 -38.70
C SER A 26 13.26 48.82 -37.85
N SER A 27 12.06 48.86 -37.26
CA SER A 27 11.64 47.86 -36.24
C SER A 27 10.78 46.69 -36.71
N ILE A 28 10.51 46.48 -38.01
CA ILE A 28 9.58 45.39 -38.40
C ILE A 28 10.27 44.20 -39.08
N LYS A 29 11.41 44.39 -39.76
CA LYS A 29 12.07 43.28 -40.47
C LYS A 29 13.17 42.55 -39.69
N THR A 30 13.60 43.09 -38.55
CA THR A 30 14.67 42.48 -37.73
C THR A 30 14.13 41.66 -36.54
N MET A 31 12.83 41.71 -36.26
CA MET A 31 12.19 40.92 -35.18
C MET A 31 11.81 39.47 -35.58
N LEU A 32 11.98 39.07 -36.84
CA LEU A 32 11.65 37.72 -37.31
C LEU A 32 12.87 36.83 -37.57
N ALA A 33 14.09 37.35 -37.46
CA ALA A 33 15.30 36.60 -37.82
C ALA A 33 16.06 35.99 -36.64
N ASN A 34 15.69 36.30 -35.38
CA ASN A 34 16.48 35.90 -34.21
C ASN A 34 15.60 35.50 -33.01
N ARG A 35 14.63 34.60 -33.22
CA ARG A 35 13.77 34.10 -32.14
C ARG A 35 14.25 32.73 -31.66
N ASP A 36 14.58 32.67 -30.37
CA ASP A 36 14.96 31.45 -29.66
C ASP A 36 13.95 30.31 -29.91
N PRO A 37 14.41 29.08 -30.17
CA PRO A 37 13.55 27.91 -30.38
C PRO A 37 12.62 27.65 -29.19
N VAL A 38 13.00 28.09 -27.98
CA VAL A 38 12.23 27.95 -26.73
C VAL A 38 10.94 28.78 -26.75
N LEU A 39 10.93 29.95 -27.40
CA LEU A 39 9.72 30.78 -27.43
C LEU A 39 8.67 30.20 -28.38
N LEU A 40 9.11 29.55 -29.47
CA LEU A 40 8.22 28.84 -30.40
C LEU A 40 7.61 27.57 -29.76
N THR A 41 8.36 26.86 -28.92
CA THR A 41 7.83 25.70 -28.20
C THR A 41 6.79 26.10 -27.16
N VAL A 42 7.01 27.17 -26.39
CA VAL A 42 6.04 27.63 -25.37
C VAL A 42 4.74 28.12 -26.02
N LEU A 43 4.84 28.83 -27.15
CA LEU A 43 3.67 29.27 -27.92
C LEU A 43 2.93 28.08 -28.54
N GLY A 44 3.66 27.07 -29.02
CA GLY A 44 3.10 25.84 -29.55
C GLY A 44 2.34 25.01 -28.51
N VAL A 45 2.94 24.80 -27.33
CA VAL A 45 2.31 24.06 -26.22
C VAL A 45 1.07 24.77 -25.71
N SER A 46 1.11 26.11 -25.60
CA SER A 46 -0.05 26.90 -25.15
C SER A 46 -1.22 26.82 -26.14
N LEU A 47 -0.94 26.87 -27.45
CA LEU A 47 -1.97 26.74 -28.48
C LEU A 47 -2.57 25.33 -28.51
N PHE A 48 -1.73 24.30 -28.32
CA PHE A 48 -2.17 22.91 -28.29
C PHE A 48 -3.06 22.62 -27.06
N GLY A 49 -2.70 23.16 -25.89
CA GLY A 49 -3.53 23.06 -24.68
C GLY A 49 -4.91 23.72 -24.87
N LEU A 50 -4.96 24.88 -25.52
CA LEU A 50 -6.23 25.56 -25.79
C LEU A 50 -7.11 24.80 -26.78
N ILE A 51 -6.52 24.15 -27.80
CA ILE A 51 -7.25 23.29 -28.73
C ILE A 51 -7.82 22.06 -27.99
N LEU A 52 -7.05 21.44 -27.10
CA LEU A 52 -7.52 20.28 -26.31
C LEU A 52 -8.71 20.64 -25.42
N ILE A 53 -8.68 21.80 -24.76
CA ILE A 53 -9.80 22.29 -23.94
C ILE A 53 -11.05 22.51 -24.80
N CYS A 54 -10.90 23.09 -26.00
CA CYS A 54 -12.02 23.28 -26.92
C CYS A 54 -12.62 21.94 -27.41
N VAL A 55 -11.78 20.96 -27.73
CA VAL A 55 -12.23 19.62 -28.14
C VAL A 55 -12.98 18.94 -27.00
N PHE A 56 -12.46 19.01 -25.77
CA PHE A 56 -13.10 18.43 -24.60
C PHE A 56 -14.46 19.08 -24.30
N GLY A 57 -14.56 20.41 -24.44
CA GLY A 57 -15.83 21.13 -24.32
C GLY A 57 -16.88 20.69 -25.35
N VAL A 58 -16.47 20.47 -26.61
CA VAL A 58 -17.38 19.98 -27.67
C VAL A 58 -17.82 18.53 -27.40
N LEU A 59 -16.93 17.68 -26.89
CA LEU A 59 -17.24 16.29 -26.55
C LEU A 59 -18.24 16.21 -25.37
N LEU A 60 -18.09 17.06 -24.35
CA LEU A 60 -19.05 17.13 -23.24
C LEU A 60 -20.44 17.59 -23.71
N ILE A 61 -20.52 18.60 -24.58
CA ILE A 61 -21.80 19.07 -25.14
C ILE A 61 -22.46 18.01 -26.04
N ARG A 62 -21.67 17.21 -26.76
CA ARG A 62 -22.20 16.09 -27.55
C ARG A 62 -22.64 14.90 -26.68
N SER A 63 -21.93 14.64 -25.60
CA SER A 63 -22.26 13.55 -24.66
C SER A 63 -23.61 13.77 -23.97
N THR A 64 -23.99 15.01 -23.70
CA THR A 64 -25.27 15.32 -23.02
C THR A 64 -26.47 15.37 -23.97
N ASN A 65 -26.25 15.42 -25.29
CA ASN A 65 -27.31 15.59 -26.29
C ASN A 65 -27.52 14.38 -27.20
N GLY A 66 -26.95 13.21 -26.86
CA GLY A 66 -26.97 12.01 -27.69
C GLY A 66 -27.56 10.79 -27.00
N SER A 67 -28.83 10.84 -26.59
CA SER A 67 -29.56 9.63 -26.16
C SER A 67 -31.05 9.70 -26.50
N GLU A 68 -31.40 9.99 -27.76
CA GLU A 68 -32.70 9.62 -28.31
C GLU A 68 -32.58 9.30 -29.81
N SER A 69 -32.37 8.02 -30.14
CA SER A 69 -32.75 7.48 -31.44
C SER A 69 -32.96 5.96 -31.37
N ASN A 70 -34.21 5.56 -31.18
CA ASN A 70 -34.72 4.34 -31.79
C ASN A 70 -36.22 4.47 -32.04
N GLY A 71 -36.58 4.79 -33.28
CA GLY A 71 -37.98 4.96 -33.69
C GLY A 71 -38.13 5.30 -35.18
N PHE A 72 -37.47 4.54 -36.07
CA PHE A 72 -37.58 4.70 -37.54
C PHE A 72 -38.72 3.88 -38.17
N PHE A 73 -39.60 3.26 -37.38
CA PHE A 73 -40.72 2.47 -37.89
C PHE A 73 -42.00 2.70 -37.07
N ALA A 74 -42.70 3.81 -37.27
CA ALA A 74 -44.14 3.94 -36.98
C ALA A 74 -44.67 5.29 -37.50
N GLY A 75 -45.09 5.32 -38.76
CA GLY A 75 -45.66 6.51 -39.40
C GLY A 75 -46.54 6.13 -40.58
N LEU A 76 -47.49 5.24 -40.35
CA LEU A 76 -48.58 4.91 -41.27
C LEU A 76 -49.84 4.81 -40.40
N PHE A 77 -50.93 5.46 -40.83
CA PHE A 77 -52.18 5.76 -40.06
C PHE A 77 -51.96 6.95 -39.09
N GLY A 78 -52.50 8.15 -39.29
CA GLY A 78 -53.93 8.49 -39.46
C GLY A 78 -54.60 8.39 -38.08
N ASP A 79 -55.41 9.30 -37.54
CA ASP A 79 -56.20 10.43 -38.03
C ASP A 79 -56.87 11.05 -36.76
N GLY A 80 -57.29 12.31 -36.85
CA GLY A 80 -58.44 12.93 -36.16
C GLY A 80 -58.70 12.76 -34.66
N GLY A 81 -58.81 13.90 -33.97
CA GLY A 81 -60.09 14.26 -33.34
C GLY A 81 -60.25 14.11 -31.81
N ASP A 82 -60.43 15.29 -31.19
CA ASP A 82 -61.49 15.62 -30.23
C ASP A 82 -61.35 15.26 -28.73
N ASP A 83 -62.00 16.14 -27.96
CA ASP A 83 -61.95 16.41 -26.53
C ASP A 83 -62.34 15.24 -25.60
N GLY A 84 -61.73 15.20 -24.41
CA GLY A 84 -62.19 14.32 -23.33
C GLY A 84 -61.33 14.36 -22.06
N VAL A 85 -61.84 15.00 -21.02
CA VAL A 85 -61.31 14.94 -19.65
C VAL A 85 -61.50 13.53 -19.11
N GLU A 86 -60.43 12.76 -18.87
CA GLU A 86 -60.46 11.64 -17.94
C GLU A 86 -59.07 11.18 -17.47
N ALA A 87 -59.09 10.47 -16.34
CA ALA A 87 -58.01 10.14 -15.43
C ALA A 87 -56.70 9.63 -16.06
N THR A 88 -55.58 10.01 -15.43
CA THR A 88 -54.27 9.39 -15.63
C THR A 88 -54.37 7.86 -15.50
N PRO A 89 -54.08 7.09 -16.56
CA PRO A 89 -54.07 5.64 -16.48
C PRO A 89 -52.85 5.18 -15.68
N THR A 90 -53.12 4.50 -14.57
CA THR A 90 -52.13 3.74 -13.80
C THR A 90 -51.61 2.62 -14.71
N LEU A 91 -50.31 2.63 -15.02
CA LEU A 91 -49.66 1.49 -15.67
C LEU A 91 -49.84 0.24 -14.78
N PRO A 92 -50.10 -0.95 -15.35
CA PRO A 92 -50.15 -2.18 -14.59
C PRO A 92 -48.77 -2.46 -13.99
N THR A 93 -48.69 -2.44 -12.66
CA THR A 93 -47.57 -2.98 -11.89
C THR A 93 -47.38 -4.44 -12.27
N LEU A 94 -46.23 -4.74 -12.88
CA LEU A 94 -45.69 -6.09 -12.98
C LEU A 94 -45.60 -6.67 -11.55
N PRO A 95 -46.04 -7.91 -11.29
CA PRO A 95 -45.96 -8.46 -9.94
C PRO A 95 -44.49 -8.65 -9.57
N THR A 96 -43.97 -7.72 -8.77
CA THR A 96 -42.82 -7.95 -7.90
C THR A 96 -43.18 -9.14 -7.03
N PRO A 97 -42.35 -10.20 -6.93
CA PRO A 97 -42.60 -11.23 -5.93
C PRO A 97 -42.60 -10.55 -4.57
N GLU A 98 -43.77 -10.52 -3.91
CA GLU A 98 -43.85 -10.28 -2.48
C GLU A 98 -42.98 -11.34 -1.83
N ALA A 99 -41.76 -10.95 -1.45
CA ALA A 99 -41.10 -11.58 -0.33
C ALA A 99 -42.06 -11.40 0.83
N THR A 100 -42.88 -12.43 1.07
CA THR A 100 -43.66 -12.56 2.28
C THR A 100 -42.61 -12.59 3.38
N ALA A 101 -42.32 -11.42 3.95
CA ALA A 101 -41.62 -11.34 5.21
C ALA A 101 -42.57 -12.01 6.20
N VAL A 102 -42.39 -13.32 6.38
CA VAL A 102 -42.92 -14.01 7.53
C VAL A 102 -42.26 -13.30 8.70
N ALA A 103 -43.01 -12.40 9.33
CA ALA A 103 -42.67 -11.90 10.65
C ALA A 103 -42.74 -13.11 11.57
N VAL A 104 -41.64 -13.87 11.66
CA VAL A 104 -41.48 -14.85 12.70
C VAL A 104 -41.27 -14.03 13.97
N VAL A 105 -42.37 -13.84 14.69
CA VAL A 105 -42.33 -13.43 16.09
C VAL A 105 -41.66 -14.58 16.83
N TYR A 106 -40.34 -14.49 17.02
CA TYR A 106 -39.66 -15.36 17.95
C TYR A 106 -39.93 -14.82 19.35
N GLU A 107 -40.58 -15.63 20.17
CA GLU A 107 -40.68 -15.41 21.60
C GLU A 107 -39.28 -15.11 22.15
N PRO A 108 -39.12 -14.07 22.98
CA PRO A 108 -37.87 -13.87 23.69
C PRO A 108 -37.65 -15.11 24.56
N VAL A 109 -36.54 -15.82 24.31
CA VAL A 109 -35.99 -16.77 25.27
C VAL A 109 -35.94 -16.04 26.62
N PRO A 110 -36.54 -16.57 27.70
CA PRO A 110 -36.60 -15.86 28.96
C PRO A 110 -35.20 -15.83 29.57
N LEU A 111 -34.46 -14.78 29.24
CA LEU A 111 -33.34 -14.31 30.05
C LEU A 111 -33.93 -13.70 31.31
N ASP A 112 -33.36 -14.06 32.46
CA ASP A 112 -33.72 -13.55 33.77
C ASP A 112 -33.98 -12.02 33.73
N SER A 113 -35.11 -11.61 34.31
CA SER A 113 -35.69 -10.26 34.32
C SER A 113 -34.82 -9.15 34.91
N SER A 114 -33.53 -9.39 35.16
CA SER A 114 -32.58 -8.44 35.74
C SER A 114 -31.51 -7.92 34.78
N GLN A 115 -31.36 -8.46 33.56
CA GLN A 115 -30.38 -7.95 32.58
C GLN A 115 -30.92 -7.95 31.14
N GLN A 116 -31.75 -6.95 30.81
CA GLN A 116 -31.99 -6.58 29.42
C GLN A 116 -30.94 -5.55 28.99
N VAL A 117 -29.86 -6.03 28.39
CA VAL A 117 -29.03 -5.19 27.52
C VAL A 117 -29.44 -5.51 26.08
N SER A 118 -30.37 -4.73 25.53
CA SER A 118 -30.63 -4.73 24.08
C SER A 118 -29.45 -4.04 23.38
N LEU A 119 -28.36 -4.78 23.19
CA LEU A 119 -27.36 -4.45 22.18
C LEU A 119 -27.89 -5.00 20.86
N THR A 120 -28.28 -4.11 19.95
CA THR A 120 -28.53 -4.45 18.55
C THR A 120 -27.19 -4.72 17.87
N LEU A 121 -26.55 -5.82 18.26
CA LEU A 121 -25.34 -6.33 17.63
C LEU A 121 -25.70 -6.68 16.19
N ASP A 122 -24.93 -6.16 15.22
CA ASP A 122 -25.16 -6.43 13.81
C ASP A 122 -24.75 -7.87 13.49
N ALA A 123 -25.73 -8.77 13.55
CA ALA A 123 -25.49 -10.18 13.37
C ALA A 123 -25.22 -10.50 11.90
N PRO A 124 -24.22 -11.33 11.59
CA PRO A 124 -24.00 -11.80 10.24
C PRO A 124 -25.13 -12.75 9.81
N VAL A 125 -25.56 -12.63 8.57
CA VAL A 125 -26.68 -13.37 7.97
C VAL A 125 -26.25 -14.27 6.82
N PHE A 126 -25.26 -13.85 6.04
CA PHE A 126 -24.66 -14.66 4.98
C PHE A 126 -23.14 -14.62 5.05
N LEU A 127 -22.54 -15.75 4.73
CA LEU A 127 -21.10 -15.91 4.53
C LEU A 127 -20.89 -16.41 3.11
N ASP A 128 -20.21 -15.65 2.27
CA ASP A 128 -19.77 -16.08 0.96
C ASP A 128 -18.29 -16.51 1.02
N ILE A 129 -18.02 -17.73 0.56
CA ILE A 129 -16.65 -18.28 0.47
C ILE A 129 -16.43 -18.63 -0.99
N ASN A 130 -15.64 -17.81 -1.69
CA ASN A 130 -15.29 -18.03 -3.11
C ASN A 130 -16.52 -18.28 -4.00
N GLY A 131 -17.57 -17.47 -3.84
CA GLY A 131 -18.84 -17.55 -4.59
C GLY A 131 -19.84 -18.58 -4.05
N GLN A 132 -19.52 -19.27 -2.94
CA GLN A 132 -20.44 -20.16 -2.24
C GLN A 132 -21.03 -19.47 -1.02
N SER A 133 -22.31 -19.09 -1.13
CA SER A 133 -23.05 -18.45 -0.03
C SER A 133 -23.63 -19.47 0.96
N VAL A 134 -23.48 -19.16 2.25
CA VAL A 134 -23.89 -19.97 3.39
C VAL A 134 -24.73 -19.12 4.33
N ALA A 135 -25.92 -19.62 4.69
CA ALA A 135 -26.76 -18.96 5.69
C ALA A 135 -26.15 -19.11 7.08
N ILE A 136 -26.23 -18.05 7.88
CA ILE A 136 -25.68 -18.01 9.24
C ILE A 136 -26.80 -18.04 10.27
N THR A 137 -26.65 -18.89 11.28
CA THR A 137 -27.50 -18.91 12.47
C THR A 137 -26.70 -18.41 13.66
N THR A 138 -27.29 -17.54 14.47
CA THR A 138 -26.67 -17.03 15.69
C THR A 138 -26.88 -18.01 16.85
N ALA A 139 -25.82 -18.31 17.59
CA ALA A 139 -25.90 -19.16 18.76
C ALA A 139 -25.15 -18.55 19.95
N PHE A 140 -25.68 -18.77 21.15
CA PHE A 140 -24.95 -18.48 22.39
C PHE A 140 -24.17 -19.72 22.81
N ILE A 141 -22.83 -19.66 22.73
CA ILE A 141 -21.95 -20.77 23.08
C ILE A 141 -21.21 -20.41 24.37
N PRO A 142 -21.40 -21.15 25.48
CA PRO A 142 -20.66 -20.91 26.72
C PRO A 142 -19.15 -21.05 26.52
N ALA A 143 -18.36 -20.20 27.16
CA ALA A 143 -16.90 -20.05 26.97
C ALA A 143 -16.06 -21.33 27.14
N ASN A 144 -16.60 -22.39 27.75
CA ASN A 144 -15.90 -23.65 28.01
C ASN A 144 -16.41 -24.82 27.15
N THR A 145 -17.17 -24.53 26.09
CA THR A 145 -17.77 -25.56 25.23
C THR A 145 -16.83 -25.84 24.05
N VAL A 146 -16.42 -27.09 23.91
CA VAL A 146 -15.70 -27.54 22.71
C VAL A 146 -16.67 -27.52 21.53
N TRP A 147 -16.28 -26.85 20.44
CA TRP A 147 -17.09 -26.83 19.23
C TRP A 147 -16.96 -28.16 18.50
N ASN A 148 -18.07 -28.86 18.37
CA ASN A 148 -18.19 -30.05 17.55
C ASN A 148 -19.50 -30.00 16.74
N ALA A 149 -19.61 -30.84 15.71
CA ALA A 149 -20.81 -30.89 14.86
C ALA A 149 -22.10 -31.15 15.66
N GLY A 150 -22.02 -31.90 16.76
CA GLY A 150 -23.18 -32.25 17.61
C GLY A 150 -23.72 -31.11 18.46
N ASN A 151 -22.92 -30.08 18.77
CA ASN A 151 -23.26 -29.01 19.71
C ASN A 151 -23.40 -27.63 19.04
N VAL A 152 -22.92 -27.49 17.80
CA VAL A 152 -22.74 -26.18 17.15
C VAL A 152 -23.32 -26.15 15.72
N THR A 153 -24.08 -27.16 15.29
CA THR A 153 -24.71 -27.13 13.95
C THR A 153 -26.21 -27.36 14.02
N SER A 154 -26.94 -26.67 13.14
CA SER A 154 -28.37 -26.86 12.91
C SER A 154 -28.61 -26.98 11.39
N GLY A 155 -28.38 -28.18 10.84
CA GLY A 155 -28.52 -28.44 9.41
C GLY A 155 -27.37 -27.85 8.56
N ASN A 156 -27.69 -27.29 7.39
CA ASN A 156 -26.71 -26.74 6.42
C ASN A 156 -26.31 -25.27 6.69
N ALA A 157 -26.62 -24.72 7.87
CA ALA A 157 -26.26 -23.35 8.22
C ALA A 157 -24.93 -23.30 8.97
N ALA A 158 -24.14 -22.27 8.69
CA ALA A 158 -23.00 -21.91 9.53
C ALA A 158 -23.50 -21.34 10.86
N VAL A 159 -22.76 -21.56 11.94
CA VAL A 159 -23.10 -20.99 13.25
C VAL A 159 -22.10 -19.93 13.65
N TRP A 160 -22.61 -18.75 14.00
CA TRP A 160 -21.82 -17.65 14.55
C TRP A 160 -22.11 -17.50 16.05
N PRO A 161 -21.08 -17.53 16.90
CA PRO A 161 -21.22 -17.26 18.32
C PRO A 161 -21.48 -15.78 18.53
N TYR A 162 -22.51 -15.51 19.31
CA TYR A 162 -22.87 -14.16 19.67
C TYR A 162 -21.71 -13.43 20.36
N GLY A 163 -21.32 -12.28 19.82
CA GLY A 163 -20.31 -11.39 20.40
C GLY A 163 -18.96 -11.34 19.68
N ASN A 164 -18.72 -12.24 18.71
CA ASN A 164 -17.49 -12.27 17.92
C ASN A 164 -17.57 -11.33 16.71
N ILE A 165 -17.54 -10.02 16.97
CA ILE A 165 -17.70 -8.96 15.95
C ILE A 165 -16.37 -8.37 15.44
N VAL A 166 -15.27 -8.62 16.15
CA VAL A 166 -13.94 -8.17 15.73
C VAL A 166 -13.33 -9.26 14.85
N ASN A 167 -13.19 -10.47 15.38
CA ASN A 167 -12.88 -11.65 14.59
C ASN A 167 -14.18 -12.45 14.39
N TYR A 168 -14.74 -12.43 13.19
CA TYR A 168 -15.94 -13.20 12.87
C TYR A 168 -15.61 -14.69 12.83
N VAL A 169 -16.04 -15.43 13.86
CA VAL A 169 -15.78 -16.87 13.93
C VAL A 169 -17.02 -17.64 13.50
N PHE A 170 -16.89 -18.50 12.50
CA PHE A 170 -17.98 -19.31 11.97
C PHE A 170 -17.68 -20.80 12.12
N ALA A 171 -18.63 -21.53 12.69
CA ALA A 171 -18.67 -22.98 12.67
C ALA A 171 -19.35 -23.45 11.38
N LEU A 172 -18.59 -24.08 10.49
CA LEU A 172 -19.12 -24.69 9.27
C LEU A 172 -19.51 -26.15 9.55
N PRO A 173 -20.65 -26.63 9.04
CA PRO A 173 -21.09 -27.99 9.27
C PRO A 173 -20.14 -29.00 8.60
N ALA A 174 -20.20 -30.24 9.09
CA ALA A 174 -19.44 -31.39 8.61
C ALA A 174 -19.92 -31.88 7.22
N ASP A 175 -19.95 -30.99 6.24
CA ASP A 175 -20.29 -31.28 4.85
C ASP A 175 -19.02 -31.31 4.00
N ALA A 176 -18.91 -32.33 3.14
CA ALA A 176 -17.81 -32.50 2.19
C ALA A 176 -17.72 -31.34 1.19
N GLN A 177 -18.83 -30.64 0.94
CA GLN A 177 -18.84 -29.45 0.10
C GLN A 177 -18.00 -28.32 0.73
N TYR A 178 -18.12 -28.08 2.03
CA TYR A 178 -17.33 -27.06 2.72
C TYR A 178 -15.87 -27.46 2.83
N GLU A 179 -15.59 -28.74 3.09
CA GLU A 179 -14.21 -29.25 3.07
C GLU A 179 -13.53 -28.98 1.73
N THR A 180 -14.23 -29.24 0.62
CA THR A 180 -13.70 -29.03 -0.73
C THR A 180 -13.45 -27.54 -0.99
N VAL A 181 -14.40 -26.67 -0.63
CA VAL A 181 -14.25 -25.22 -0.82
C VAL A 181 -13.08 -24.68 -0.01
N LEU A 182 -12.99 -25.02 1.28
CA LEU A 182 -11.92 -24.55 2.16
C LEU A 182 -10.53 -25.04 1.70
N ASN A 183 -10.43 -26.26 1.18
CA ASN A 183 -9.17 -26.79 0.63
C ASN A 183 -8.82 -26.21 -0.74
N SER A 184 -9.79 -25.64 -1.46
CA SER A 184 -9.57 -24.99 -2.77
C SER A 184 -9.12 -23.53 -2.68
N LEU A 185 -9.21 -22.92 -1.48
CA LEU A 185 -8.83 -21.52 -1.27
C LEU A 185 -7.33 -21.32 -1.50
N VAL A 186 -7.00 -20.29 -2.28
CA VAL A 186 -5.65 -19.78 -2.48
C VAL A 186 -5.49 -18.40 -1.85
N GLN A 187 -4.28 -18.08 -1.40
CA GLN A 187 -4.01 -16.81 -0.71
C GLN A 187 -4.47 -15.61 -1.55
N GLY A 188 -5.29 -14.75 -0.94
CA GLY A 188 -5.94 -13.61 -1.61
C GLY A 188 -7.37 -13.85 -2.07
N ASP A 189 -7.90 -15.08 -1.99
CA ASP A 189 -9.30 -15.35 -2.31
C ASP A 189 -10.25 -14.62 -1.35
N PRO A 190 -11.36 -14.05 -1.85
CA PRO A 190 -12.29 -13.29 -1.03
C PRO A 190 -13.18 -14.18 -0.17
N ILE A 191 -13.45 -13.69 1.04
CA ILE A 191 -14.44 -14.21 1.98
C ILE A 191 -15.31 -13.02 2.39
N VAL A 192 -16.60 -13.07 2.11
CA VAL A 192 -17.52 -11.94 2.34
C VAL A 192 -18.52 -12.27 3.43
N VAL A 193 -18.71 -11.36 4.37
CA VAL A 193 -19.70 -11.48 5.46
C VAL A 193 -20.74 -10.39 5.32
N ASP A 194 -21.97 -10.78 5.02
CA ASP A 194 -23.11 -9.87 5.01
C ASP A 194 -23.82 -9.89 6.35
N THR A 195 -24.24 -8.72 6.80
CA THR A 195 -24.89 -8.51 8.08
C THR A 195 -26.35 -8.12 7.95
N LYS A 196 -27.08 -8.26 9.06
CA LYS A 196 -28.52 -8.01 9.11
C LYS A 196 -28.87 -6.56 8.78
N ASN A 197 -28.00 -5.59 9.11
CA ASN A 197 -28.24 -4.19 8.77
C ASN A 197 -27.83 -3.83 7.33
N GLY A 198 -27.37 -4.80 6.54
CA GLY A 198 -26.98 -4.62 5.14
C GLY A 198 -25.54 -4.17 4.92
N ALA A 199 -24.70 -4.19 5.97
CA ALA A 199 -23.25 -4.02 5.78
C ALA A 199 -22.63 -5.32 5.25
N SER A 200 -21.68 -5.19 4.33
CA SER A 200 -20.93 -6.29 3.75
C SER A 200 -19.45 -6.07 4.06
N TYR A 201 -18.80 -7.09 4.63
CA TYR A 201 -17.41 -7.05 5.03
C TYR A 201 -16.59 -8.01 4.19
N GLU A 202 -15.59 -7.51 3.49
CA GLU A 202 -14.70 -8.32 2.66
C GLU A 202 -13.41 -8.66 3.42
N PHE A 203 -13.05 -9.93 3.39
CA PHE A 203 -11.82 -10.47 3.94
C PHE A 203 -11.06 -11.22 2.86
N ILE A 204 -9.74 -11.28 2.98
CA ILE A 204 -8.89 -12.08 2.10
C ILE A 204 -8.37 -13.30 2.83
N PHE A 205 -8.45 -14.47 2.19
CA PHE A 205 -7.89 -15.70 2.72
C PHE A 205 -6.37 -15.57 2.91
N THR A 206 -5.89 -15.82 4.13
CA THR A 206 -4.47 -15.70 4.48
C THR A 206 -3.80 -17.04 4.75
N GLY A 207 -4.56 -18.06 5.12
CA GLY A 207 -4.04 -19.41 5.28
C GLY A 207 -4.99 -20.35 6.01
N SER A 208 -4.61 -21.62 6.05
CA SER A 208 -5.33 -22.67 6.76
C SER A 208 -4.38 -23.48 7.64
N GLU A 209 -4.89 -24.00 8.75
CA GLU A 209 -4.14 -24.83 9.68
C GLU A 209 -5.04 -25.88 10.35
N LEU A 210 -4.42 -26.98 10.77
CA LEU A 210 -5.06 -27.99 11.62
C LEU A 210 -4.81 -27.64 13.08
N VAL A 211 -5.88 -27.34 13.81
CA VAL A 211 -5.82 -26.86 15.19
C VAL A 211 -6.50 -27.84 16.13
N ASP A 212 -5.95 -28.05 17.32
CA ASP A 212 -6.61 -28.83 18.37
C ASP A 212 -8.01 -28.27 18.70
N GLU A 213 -9.01 -29.15 18.85
CA GLU A 213 -10.39 -28.77 19.16
C GLU A 213 -10.53 -27.93 20.45
N SER A 214 -9.60 -28.12 21.40
CA SER A 214 -9.54 -27.39 22.67
C SER A 214 -8.91 -26.00 22.57
N ASN A 215 -8.29 -25.66 21.43
CA ASN A 215 -7.63 -24.38 21.27
C ASN A 215 -8.65 -23.24 21.23
N SER A 216 -8.62 -22.40 22.26
CA SER A 216 -9.49 -21.22 22.39
C SER A 216 -8.95 -19.97 21.69
N GLN A 217 -7.70 -19.98 21.21
CA GLN A 217 -7.09 -18.82 20.54
C GLN A 217 -7.80 -18.45 19.24
N ILE A 218 -8.51 -19.39 18.62
CA ILE A 218 -9.33 -19.12 17.42
C ILE A 218 -10.46 -18.11 17.69
N PHE A 219 -10.81 -17.88 18.95
CA PHE A 219 -11.82 -16.90 19.36
C PHE A 219 -11.22 -15.55 19.74
N ALA A 220 -9.91 -15.36 19.61
CA ALA A 220 -9.27 -14.11 19.93
C ALA A 220 -9.90 -12.97 19.12
N GLN A 221 -10.36 -11.93 19.82
CA GLN A 221 -11.01 -10.74 19.26
C GLN A 221 -10.02 -9.55 19.20
N ASN A 222 -8.73 -9.83 19.03
CA ASN A 222 -7.66 -8.83 19.08
C ASN A 222 -7.31 -8.21 17.71
N ARG A 223 -7.87 -8.74 16.62
CA ARG A 223 -7.67 -8.25 15.25
C ARG A 223 -8.95 -8.45 14.41
N PRO A 224 -9.30 -7.52 13.50
CA PRO A 224 -10.36 -7.76 12.53
C PRO A 224 -9.97 -8.87 11.57
N SER A 225 -10.67 -9.98 11.66
CA SER A 225 -10.42 -11.15 10.82
C SER A 225 -11.69 -11.95 10.68
N VAL A 226 -11.64 -12.94 9.80
CA VAL A 226 -12.63 -14.01 9.74
C VAL A 226 -11.92 -15.32 10.03
N THR A 227 -12.54 -16.14 10.88
CA THR A 227 -12.06 -17.48 11.22
C THR A 227 -13.14 -18.49 10.88
N LEU A 228 -12.88 -19.35 9.91
CA LEU A 228 -13.81 -20.41 9.52
C LEU A 228 -13.33 -21.73 10.12
N VAL A 229 -14.20 -22.38 10.88
CA VAL A 229 -13.90 -23.63 11.58
C VAL A 229 -14.73 -24.75 10.96
N TRP A 230 -14.10 -25.68 10.27
CA TRP A 230 -14.80 -26.84 9.74
C TRP A 230 -14.98 -27.90 10.83
N LEU A 231 -16.24 -28.28 11.10
CA LEU A 231 -16.60 -29.23 12.15
C LEU A 231 -16.68 -30.68 11.65
N GLY A 232 -15.98 -31.03 10.57
CA GLY A 232 -15.87 -32.38 10.02
C GLY A 232 -15.32 -33.41 11.00
N GLU A 233 -15.35 -34.69 10.61
CA GLU A 233 -14.77 -35.76 11.42
C GLU A 233 -13.26 -35.55 11.57
N SER A 234 -12.82 -35.47 12.83
CA SER A 234 -11.40 -35.47 13.18
C SER A 234 -11.00 -36.82 13.74
N GLU A 235 -10.17 -37.56 13.00
CA GLU A 235 -9.58 -38.80 13.52
C GLU A 235 -8.51 -38.53 14.61
N THR A 236 -7.97 -37.30 14.67
CA THR A 236 -6.83 -36.92 15.52
C THR A 236 -7.15 -35.90 16.61
N GLY A 237 -8.40 -35.44 16.73
CA GLY A 237 -8.81 -34.36 17.64
C GLY A 237 -8.37 -32.95 17.17
N GLN A 238 -8.03 -32.82 15.89
CA GLN A 238 -7.68 -31.58 15.20
C GLN A 238 -8.72 -31.21 14.14
N ARG A 239 -9.06 -29.93 14.04
CA ARG A 239 -10.01 -29.40 13.06
C ARG A 239 -9.34 -28.44 12.09
N LEU A 240 -9.85 -28.39 10.86
CA LEU A 240 -9.41 -27.42 9.88
C LEU A 240 -9.94 -26.02 10.24
N VAL A 241 -9.02 -25.08 10.37
CA VAL A 241 -9.31 -23.66 10.61
C VAL A 241 -8.73 -22.85 9.46
N VAL A 242 -9.56 -22.00 8.89
CA VAL A 242 -9.21 -21.06 7.82
C VAL A 242 -9.24 -19.65 8.39
N HIS A 243 -8.23 -18.86 8.06
CA HIS A 243 -8.10 -17.46 8.48
C HIS A 243 -8.21 -16.53 7.28
N GLY A 244 -8.86 -15.39 7.48
CA GLY A 244 -8.84 -14.27 6.55
C GLY A 244 -8.71 -12.93 7.26
N ASP A 245 -8.05 -11.98 6.61
CA ASP A 245 -7.81 -10.64 7.15
C ASP A 245 -8.75 -9.64 6.47
N TYR A 246 -9.26 -8.68 7.24
CA TYR A 246 -10.20 -7.67 6.73
C TYR A 246 -9.53 -6.72 5.74
N VAL A 247 -10.17 -6.47 4.60
CA VAL A 247 -9.73 -5.50 3.60
C VAL A 247 -10.52 -4.21 3.76
N VAL A 248 -9.81 -3.07 3.84
CA VAL A 248 -10.45 -1.75 3.78
C VAL A 248 -10.65 -1.40 2.32
N ALA A 249 -11.88 -1.06 1.92
CA ALA A 249 -12.17 -0.63 0.56
C ALA A 249 -11.36 0.64 0.22
N GLU A 250 -10.74 0.68 -0.97
CA GLU A 250 -9.95 1.83 -1.44
C GLU A 250 -10.76 3.15 -1.42
N GLU A 251 -12.08 3.07 -1.58
CA GLU A 251 -13.01 4.21 -1.52
C GLU A 251 -13.09 4.82 -0.11
N GLU A 252 -12.86 4.02 0.93
CA GLU A 252 -12.82 4.48 2.33
C GLU A 252 -11.46 5.10 2.68
N LEU A 253 -10.39 4.73 1.96
CA LEU A 253 -9.05 5.33 2.05
C LEU A 253 -8.94 6.66 1.27
N GLN A 254 -9.90 6.99 0.40
CA GLN A 254 -9.91 8.22 -0.40
C GLN A 254 -10.82 9.33 0.15
N ALA A 255 -11.41 9.17 1.34
CA ALA A 255 -12.29 10.18 1.93
C ALA A 255 -11.51 11.39 2.47
N GLU A 256 -11.57 12.50 1.72
CA GLU A 256 -10.85 13.78 1.92
C GLU A 256 -9.32 13.64 1.93
N ALA A 257 -8.59 14.66 1.46
CA ALA A 257 -7.13 14.62 1.48
C ALA A 257 -6.66 14.42 2.92
N ALA A 258 -6.26 13.19 3.26
CA ALA A 258 -5.77 12.86 4.59
C ALA A 258 -4.67 13.87 4.93
N PRO A 259 -4.67 14.46 6.14
CA PRO A 259 -3.56 15.29 6.55
C PRO A 259 -2.27 14.50 6.37
N SER A 260 -1.38 15.01 5.52
CA SER A 260 -0.08 14.41 5.27
C SER A 260 1.02 15.16 6.01
N CYS A 261 2.06 14.45 6.38
CA CYS A 261 3.22 14.97 7.09
C CYS A 261 4.48 14.19 6.67
N GLU A 262 5.64 14.78 6.91
CA GLU A 262 6.92 14.19 6.54
C GLU A 262 7.53 13.37 7.68
N LEU A 263 8.52 12.53 7.34
CA LEU A 263 9.35 11.84 8.32
C LEU A 263 9.94 12.82 9.35
N GLY A 264 9.74 12.56 10.64
CA GLY A 264 10.17 13.42 11.74
C GLY A 264 9.16 14.49 12.15
N GLU A 265 8.12 14.74 11.35
CA GLU A 265 7.03 15.62 11.72
C GLU A 265 5.94 14.88 12.50
N ALA A 266 5.20 15.64 13.31
CA ALA A 266 4.12 15.11 14.13
C ALA A 266 2.77 15.49 13.54
N CYS A 267 1.94 14.48 13.34
CA CYS A 267 0.72 14.50 12.58
C CYS A 267 -0.45 14.18 13.52
N GLN A 268 -1.56 14.90 13.33
CA GLN A 268 -2.71 14.80 14.23
C GLN A 268 -3.77 13.86 13.63
N LEU A 269 -4.13 12.83 14.38
CA LEU A 269 -5.20 11.88 14.09
C LEU A 269 -6.27 11.97 15.19
N GLY A 270 -7.24 12.87 15.00
CA GLY A 270 -8.24 13.17 16.03
C GLY A 270 -7.57 13.68 17.32
N ASN A 271 -7.68 12.91 18.42
CA ASN A 271 -7.03 13.21 19.70
C ASN A 271 -5.68 12.47 19.90
N THR A 272 -5.11 11.95 18.83
CA THR A 272 -3.83 11.23 18.85
C THR A 272 -2.81 12.02 18.04
N ARG A 273 -1.60 12.15 18.54
CA ARG A 273 -0.46 12.72 17.82
C ARG A 273 0.52 11.61 17.48
N ILE A 274 0.88 11.49 16.22
CA ILE A 274 1.77 10.44 15.71
C ILE A 274 2.97 11.11 15.06
N ALA A 275 4.18 10.67 15.35
CA ALA A 275 5.38 11.15 14.67
C ALA A 275 6.27 9.97 14.31
N VAL A 276 6.65 9.84 13.04
CA VAL A 276 7.59 8.80 12.62
C VAL A 276 9.00 9.31 12.91
N THR A 277 9.71 8.57 13.77
CA THR A 277 11.05 8.90 14.23
C THR A 277 12.15 8.30 13.36
N GLY A 278 11.85 7.23 12.63
CA GLY A 278 12.80 6.61 11.70
C GLY A 278 12.14 5.50 10.89
N ALA A 279 12.82 5.10 9.81
CA ALA A 279 12.46 3.93 9.04
C ALA A 279 13.73 3.15 8.65
N THR A 280 13.63 1.83 8.52
CA THR A 280 14.77 0.96 8.21
C THR A 280 14.35 -0.15 7.25
N HIS A 281 15.11 -0.29 6.16
CA HIS A 281 14.96 -1.38 5.20
C HIS A 281 16.04 -2.43 5.46
N ALA A 282 15.63 -3.67 5.73
CA ALA A 282 16.50 -4.78 6.10
C ALA A 282 16.34 -5.95 5.11
N VAL A 283 17.32 -6.09 4.24
CA VAL A 283 17.32 -7.01 3.09
C VAL A 283 18.00 -8.36 3.36
N ASP A 284 18.93 -8.39 4.32
CA ASP A 284 19.79 -9.57 4.58
C ASP A 284 19.44 -10.28 5.89
N ARG A 285 18.20 -10.14 6.36
CA ARG A 285 17.77 -10.79 7.59
C ARG A 285 17.37 -12.24 7.31
N PRO A 286 17.88 -13.22 8.07
CA PRO A 286 17.52 -14.63 7.89
C PRO A 286 16.04 -14.90 8.16
N GLU A 287 15.36 -14.00 8.89
CA GLU A 287 13.92 -14.06 9.14
C GLU A 287 13.07 -13.62 7.95
N ALA A 288 13.68 -12.99 6.92
CA ALA A 288 12.99 -12.57 5.72
C ALA A 288 12.82 -13.75 4.73
N PRO A 289 11.61 -14.02 4.22
CA PRO A 289 11.42 -15.02 3.18
C PRO A 289 12.18 -14.67 1.89
N PRO A 290 12.61 -15.66 1.09
CA PRO A 290 13.29 -15.40 -0.18
C PRO A 290 12.46 -14.47 -1.09
N GLY A 291 13.09 -13.41 -1.61
CA GLY A 291 12.43 -12.40 -2.46
C GLY A 291 11.74 -11.26 -1.70
N PHE A 292 11.76 -11.30 -0.36
CA PHE A 292 11.21 -10.25 0.49
C PHE A 292 12.27 -9.64 1.42
N ALA A 293 12.10 -8.37 1.74
CA ALA A 293 12.84 -7.63 2.75
C ALA A 293 11.89 -7.24 3.89
N LEU A 294 12.47 -7.00 5.06
CA LEU A 294 11.74 -6.46 6.20
C LEU A 294 11.87 -4.95 6.21
N TYR A 295 10.77 -4.25 6.43
CA TYR A 295 10.75 -2.80 6.54
C TYR A 295 10.18 -2.40 7.90
N PHE A 296 10.89 -1.54 8.62
CA PHE A 296 10.54 -1.09 9.96
C PHE A 296 10.23 0.40 9.94
N VAL A 297 9.17 0.79 10.63
CA VAL A 297 8.77 2.18 10.87
C VAL A 297 8.76 2.39 12.37
N ASP A 298 9.71 3.17 12.87
CA ASP A 298 9.82 3.52 14.28
C ASP A 298 9.06 4.83 14.52
N TYR A 299 8.06 4.83 15.39
CA TYR A 299 7.21 6.00 15.61
C TYR A 299 6.87 6.21 17.09
N THR A 300 6.48 7.43 17.41
CA THR A 300 5.89 7.79 18.70
C THR A 300 4.42 8.08 18.53
N ILE A 301 3.62 7.57 19.45
CA ILE A 301 2.19 7.83 19.55
C ILE A 301 1.91 8.49 20.90
N GLU A 302 1.25 9.63 20.89
CA GLU A 302 0.86 10.39 22.07
C GLU A 302 -0.66 10.58 22.07
N ASN A 303 -1.30 10.27 23.19
CA ASN A 303 -2.71 10.58 23.38
C ASN A 303 -2.84 12.00 23.94
N VAL A 304 -3.19 12.96 23.09
CA VAL A 304 -3.41 14.36 23.49
C VAL A 304 -4.85 14.64 23.93
N GLY A 305 -5.70 13.61 23.96
CA GLY A 305 -7.09 13.69 24.39
C GLY A 305 -7.27 13.59 25.91
N THR A 306 -8.54 13.58 26.32
CA THR A 306 -8.96 13.42 27.73
C THR A 306 -9.39 11.99 28.07
N ASN A 307 -9.69 11.17 27.06
CA ASN A 307 -10.09 9.78 27.20
C ASN A 307 -8.93 8.84 26.90
N GLN A 308 -8.99 7.62 27.41
CA GLN A 308 -8.02 6.59 27.10
C GLN A 308 -8.13 6.20 25.61
N LEU A 309 -6.99 6.09 24.94
CA LEU A 309 -6.89 5.68 23.55
C LEU A 309 -6.72 4.17 23.48
N ASP A 310 -7.70 3.47 22.90
CA ASP A 310 -7.53 2.06 22.54
C ASP A 310 -6.75 1.95 21.23
N THR A 311 -5.55 1.38 21.32
CA THR A 311 -4.68 1.22 20.16
C THR A 311 -5.14 0.10 19.23
N GLY A 312 -6.01 -0.80 19.69
CA GLY A 312 -6.60 -1.85 18.86
C GLY A 312 -7.54 -1.32 17.76
N LEU A 313 -7.95 -0.06 17.88
CA LEU A 313 -8.76 0.64 16.87
C LEU A 313 -7.92 1.29 15.77
N LEU A 314 -6.59 1.31 15.91
CA LEU A 314 -5.69 1.88 14.91
C LEU A 314 -5.33 0.82 13.87
N ARG A 315 -5.25 1.25 12.61
CA ARG A 315 -4.79 0.46 11.48
C ARG A 315 -3.58 1.14 10.88
N PHE A 316 -2.63 0.34 10.43
CA PHE A 316 -1.36 0.80 9.92
C PHE A 316 -1.09 0.09 8.60
N VAL A 317 -1.14 0.84 7.50
CA VAL A 317 -0.92 0.32 6.16
C VAL A 317 0.25 1.07 5.54
N LEU A 318 1.17 0.34 4.92
CA LEU A 318 2.24 0.93 4.14
C LEU A 318 1.88 0.81 2.66
N ILE A 319 1.97 1.89 1.91
CA ILE A 319 1.57 1.95 0.51
C ILE A 319 2.71 2.48 -0.34
N ASP A 320 2.99 1.85 -1.48
CA ASP A 320 3.98 2.35 -2.44
C ASP A 320 3.38 3.33 -3.48
N GLU A 321 4.23 3.83 -4.37
CA GLU A 321 3.83 4.74 -5.46
C GLU A 321 2.93 4.08 -6.51
N LEU A 322 2.96 2.75 -6.62
CA LEU A 322 2.07 1.99 -7.51
C LEU A 322 0.72 1.68 -6.87
N GLY A 323 0.56 2.00 -5.58
CA GLY A 323 -0.66 1.74 -4.81
C GLY A 323 -0.69 0.35 -4.17
N ASN A 324 0.39 -0.44 -4.24
CA ASN A 324 0.41 -1.72 -3.54
C ASN A 324 0.46 -1.47 -2.03
N GLN A 325 -0.35 -2.24 -1.31
CA GLN A 325 -0.50 -2.11 0.13
C GLN A 325 0.21 -3.27 0.84
N TYR A 326 0.92 -2.93 1.91
CA TYR A 326 1.63 -3.86 2.77
C TYR A 326 1.05 -3.74 4.17
N SER A 327 0.55 -4.87 4.66
CA SER A 327 -0.10 -4.97 5.97
C SER A 327 0.92 -5.08 7.08
N LEU A 328 0.57 -4.54 8.25
CA LEU A 328 1.38 -4.65 9.46
C LEU A 328 1.59 -6.12 9.82
N ASN A 329 2.85 -6.54 9.93
CA ASN A 329 3.21 -7.88 10.35
C ASN A 329 3.71 -7.84 11.80
N SER A 330 2.95 -8.44 12.72
CA SER A 330 3.27 -8.44 14.15
C SER A 330 4.56 -9.20 14.48
N ALA A 331 4.85 -10.29 13.78
CA ALA A 331 6.09 -11.05 13.96
C ALA A 331 7.31 -10.22 13.53
N VAL A 332 7.21 -9.51 12.40
CA VAL A 332 8.26 -8.59 11.95
C VAL A 332 8.40 -7.40 12.91
N SER A 333 7.28 -6.83 13.34
CA SER A 333 7.27 -5.69 14.27
C SER A 333 8.02 -6.00 15.59
N GLN A 334 7.97 -7.25 16.07
CA GLN A 334 8.73 -7.69 17.26
C GLN A 334 10.26 -7.72 17.06
N LEU A 335 10.72 -7.80 15.81
CA LEU A 335 12.14 -7.75 15.46
C LEU A 335 12.69 -6.31 15.36
N GLY A 336 11.81 -5.33 15.55
CA GLY A 336 12.11 -3.90 15.55
C GLY A 336 12.86 -3.43 16.79
N ASN A 337 13.20 -2.14 16.82
CA ASN A 337 13.96 -1.54 17.92
C ASN A 337 13.09 -1.27 19.16
N TYR A 338 11.77 -1.13 18.98
CA TYR A 338 10.83 -0.77 20.03
C TYR A 338 9.71 -1.81 20.18
N PRO A 339 9.03 -1.84 21.33
CA PRO A 339 7.94 -2.78 21.58
C PRO A 339 6.78 -2.64 20.60
N LEU A 340 5.95 -3.68 20.51
CA LEU A 340 4.68 -3.64 19.80
C LEU A 340 3.73 -2.62 20.42
N LEU A 341 2.95 -1.95 19.58
CA LEU A 341 1.81 -1.17 20.04
C LEU A 341 0.70 -2.10 20.51
N GLY A 342 0.26 -1.91 21.75
CA GLY A 342 -0.83 -2.70 22.32
C GLY A 342 -1.46 -2.08 23.55
N GLY A 343 -2.71 -2.50 23.80
CA GLY A 343 -3.50 -2.11 24.95
C GLY A 343 -4.02 -0.68 24.86
N LEU A 344 -4.06 -0.03 26.01
CA LEU A 344 -4.67 1.28 26.18
C LEU A 344 -3.59 2.32 26.50
N VAL A 345 -3.65 3.49 25.87
CA VAL A 345 -2.75 4.64 26.09
C VAL A 345 -3.51 5.73 26.86
N ASN A 346 -3.06 6.07 28.05
CA ASN A 346 -3.74 7.05 28.90
C ASN A 346 -3.65 8.46 28.34
N ALA A 347 -4.55 9.35 28.76
CA ALA A 347 -4.49 10.77 28.40
C ALA A 347 -3.14 11.40 28.81
N GLY A 348 -2.48 12.06 27.87
CA GLY A 348 -1.14 12.65 28.01
C GLY A 348 0.01 11.64 27.98
N GLU A 349 -0.25 10.35 27.80
CA GLU A 349 0.80 9.33 27.69
C GLU A 349 1.36 9.28 26.26
N SER A 350 2.68 9.16 26.16
CA SER A 350 3.40 8.92 24.91
C SER A 350 4.13 7.58 24.95
N ARG A 351 4.07 6.84 23.85
CA ARG A 351 4.76 5.54 23.67
C ARG A 351 5.55 5.53 22.38
N GLN A 352 6.73 4.94 22.44
CA GLN A 352 7.57 4.67 21.29
C GLN A 352 7.46 3.19 20.90
N VAL A 353 7.24 2.93 19.62
CA VAL A 353 6.84 1.62 19.10
C VAL A 353 7.37 1.43 17.68
N THR A 354 7.48 0.16 17.25
CA THR A 354 7.89 -0.19 15.88
C THR A 354 6.74 -0.89 15.15
N ALA A 355 6.47 -0.46 13.92
CA ALA A 355 5.63 -1.16 12.96
C ALA A 355 6.51 -1.85 11.90
N GLY A 356 6.34 -3.15 11.72
CA GLY A 356 7.11 -3.99 10.81
C GLY A 356 6.26 -4.46 9.63
N TYR A 357 6.87 -4.47 8.45
CA TYR A 357 6.26 -4.82 7.17
C TYR A 357 7.16 -5.78 6.40
N GLN A 358 6.56 -6.57 5.52
CA GLN A 358 7.28 -7.39 4.55
C GLN A 358 7.03 -6.79 3.16
N ILE A 359 8.10 -6.38 2.49
CA ILE A 359 8.06 -5.74 1.17
C ILE A 359 8.96 -6.51 0.19
N PRO A 360 8.75 -6.43 -1.13
CA PRO A 360 9.66 -7.06 -2.10
C PRO A 360 11.09 -6.51 -1.99
N THR A 361 12.12 -7.36 -2.08
CA THR A 361 13.53 -6.91 -1.99
C THR A 361 13.93 -5.93 -3.09
N ASN A 362 13.23 -5.97 -4.23
CA ASN A 362 13.46 -5.15 -5.40
C ASN A 362 12.42 -4.02 -5.55
N LEU A 363 11.78 -3.61 -4.46
CA LEU A 363 10.81 -2.52 -4.49
C LEU A 363 11.47 -1.24 -5.04
N SER A 364 10.95 -0.77 -6.17
CA SER A 364 11.40 0.46 -6.84
C SER A 364 10.37 1.55 -6.55
N SER A 365 10.59 2.31 -5.47
CA SER A 365 9.77 3.46 -5.12
C SER A 365 10.65 4.55 -4.52
N ALA A 366 10.35 5.83 -4.77
CA ALA A 366 11.09 6.93 -4.15
C ALA A 366 10.51 7.29 -2.77
N THR A 367 9.23 7.03 -2.55
CA THR A 367 8.52 7.31 -1.31
C THR A 367 7.56 6.18 -0.96
N LEU A 368 7.41 5.93 0.34
CA LEU A 368 6.36 5.08 0.89
C LEU A 368 5.41 5.93 1.71
N ARG A 369 4.11 5.72 1.53
CA ARG A 369 3.07 6.36 2.32
C ARG A 369 2.68 5.43 3.46
N TRP A 370 2.89 5.86 4.69
CA TRP A 370 2.44 5.12 5.87
C TRP A 370 1.14 5.73 6.36
N VAL A 371 0.04 5.02 6.14
CA VAL A 371 -1.31 5.47 6.46
C VAL A 371 -1.70 4.90 7.81
N VAL A 372 -2.12 5.79 8.71
CA VAL A 372 -2.72 5.42 9.99
C VAL A 372 -4.18 5.83 9.98
N SER A 373 -5.07 4.86 10.06
CA SER A 373 -6.52 5.08 10.12
C SER A 373 -7.12 4.53 11.40
N ARG A 374 -8.34 4.97 11.69
CA ARG A 374 -9.14 4.51 12.82
C ARG A 374 -10.33 3.71 12.31
N VAL A 375 -10.75 2.71 13.08
CA VAL A 375 -11.94 1.92 12.75
C VAL A 375 -13.20 2.50 13.37
N ASP A 376 -13.08 3.24 14.47
CA ASP A 376 -14.20 3.87 15.16
C ASP A 376 -14.62 5.22 14.54
N ASN A 377 -13.80 5.79 13.65
CA ASN A 377 -14.11 7.00 12.91
C ASN A 377 -13.37 7.03 11.57
N PRO A 378 -13.84 7.77 10.56
CA PRO A 378 -13.18 7.87 9.26
C PRO A 378 -11.92 8.76 9.29
N SER A 379 -11.32 9.02 10.45
CA SER A 379 -10.10 9.83 10.51
C SER A 379 -8.92 8.98 10.06
N GLN A 380 -8.11 9.56 9.18
CA GLN A 380 -6.84 8.99 8.75
C GLN A 380 -5.78 10.08 8.67
N VAL A 381 -4.53 9.66 8.77
CA VAL A 381 -3.36 10.51 8.61
C VAL A 381 -2.33 9.76 7.79
N GLU A 382 -1.61 10.48 6.94
CA GLU A 382 -0.60 9.91 6.07
C GLU A 382 0.77 10.46 6.45
N VAL A 383 1.76 9.58 6.54
CA VAL A 383 3.16 9.98 6.68
C VAL A 383 3.92 9.59 5.43
N VAL A 384 4.50 10.58 4.75
CA VAL A 384 5.37 10.35 3.60
C VAL A 384 6.76 10.03 4.11
N ILE A 385 7.23 8.82 3.81
CA ILE A 385 8.53 8.31 4.22
C ILE A 385 9.39 8.19 2.95
N PRO A 386 10.49 8.96 2.83
CA PRO A 386 11.45 8.75 1.77
C PRO A 386 11.94 7.30 1.79
N PHE A 387 11.77 6.61 0.68
CA PHE A 387 12.18 5.22 0.56
C PHE A 387 13.37 5.11 -0.39
N VAL A 388 14.40 4.45 0.10
CA VAL A 388 15.53 4.05 -0.71
C VAL A 388 15.50 2.52 -0.68
N GLY A 389 14.92 1.93 -1.72
CA GLY A 389 15.00 0.48 -1.91
C GLY A 389 16.44 0.03 -2.09
N ASN A 390 16.66 -1.27 -2.21
CA ASN A 390 17.95 -1.81 -2.65
C ASN A 390 18.29 -1.47 -4.11
N THR A 391 17.58 -0.53 -4.72
CA THR A 391 18.13 0.28 -5.80
C THR A 391 19.29 1.06 -5.22
N ALA A 392 20.52 0.70 -5.60
CA ALA A 392 21.66 1.60 -5.70
C ALA A 392 21.23 3.08 -5.65
N GLY A 393 21.18 3.67 -4.45
CA GLY A 393 20.57 4.99 -4.25
C GLY A 393 21.22 5.99 -5.19
N ASP A 394 20.46 6.38 -6.22
CA ASP A 394 20.86 7.30 -7.28
C ASP A 394 22.22 7.01 -7.96
N ALA A 395 22.78 5.80 -7.84
CA ALA A 395 24.14 5.54 -8.29
C ALA A 395 24.17 5.07 -9.74
N VAL A 396 24.67 5.89 -10.68
CA VAL A 396 24.83 5.45 -12.06
C VAL A 396 26.11 4.63 -12.20
N VAL A 397 25.97 3.31 -12.37
CA VAL A 397 27.10 2.40 -12.65
C VAL A 397 27.29 2.25 -14.15
N THR A 398 28.53 2.45 -14.60
CA THR A 398 28.96 2.19 -15.98
C THR A 398 30.14 1.25 -15.98
N LEU A 399 30.00 0.11 -16.64
CA LEU A 399 31.10 -0.81 -16.89
C LEU A 399 31.82 -0.39 -18.17
N GLN A 400 33.11 -0.08 -18.07
CA GLN A 400 33.92 0.41 -19.18
C GLN A 400 34.66 -0.74 -19.88
N GLN A 401 35.17 -1.69 -19.09
CA GLN A 401 35.96 -2.79 -19.62
C GLN A 401 35.84 -4.04 -18.73
N ALA A 402 35.89 -5.20 -19.38
CA ALA A 402 36.01 -6.50 -18.74
C ALA A 402 37.05 -7.31 -19.52
N ASN A 403 38.22 -7.56 -18.92
CA ASN A 403 39.32 -8.28 -19.55
C ASN A 403 39.78 -9.45 -18.69
N VAL A 404 40.16 -10.54 -19.33
CA VAL A 404 40.90 -11.61 -18.66
C VAL A 404 42.37 -11.20 -18.56
N SER A 405 43.00 -11.44 -17.42
CA SER A 405 44.43 -11.19 -17.21
C SER A 405 45.30 -11.99 -18.19
N GLU A 406 46.52 -11.51 -18.46
CA GLU A 406 47.46 -12.17 -19.37
C GLU A 406 47.83 -13.60 -18.92
N ASP A 407 47.79 -13.86 -17.61
CA ASP A 407 48.01 -15.20 -17.04
C ASP A 407 46.79 -16.12 -17.16
N GLY A 408 45.64 -15.61 -17.62
CA GLY A 408 44.41 -16.36 -17.83
C GLY A 408 43.70 -16.79 -16.56
N THR A 409 44.09 -16.30 -15.38
CA THR A 409 43.59 -16.75 -14.07
C THR A 409 42.54 -15.82 -13.45
N SER A 410 42.54 -14.54 -13.85
CA SER A 410 41.74 -13.50 -13.20
C SER A 410 40.91 -12.73 -14.22
N LEU A 411 39.77 -12.22 -13.78
CA LEU A 411 38.91 -11.30 -14.54
C LEU A 411 39.04 -9.91 -13.94
N ILE A 412 39.46 -8.95 -14.75
CA ILE A 412 39.63 -7.55 -14.36
C ILE A 412 38.48 -6.74 -14.95
N LEU A 413 37.69 -6.13 -14.08
CA LEU A 413 36.58 -5.24 -14.41
C LEU A 413 36.98 -3.80 -14.10
N ILE A 414 36.76 -2.90 -15.05
CA ILE A 414 37.00 -1.47 -14.91
C ILE A 414 35.68 -0.76 -15.17
N GLY A 415 35.30 0.13 -14.25
CA GLY A 415 34.07 0.88 -14.37
C GLY A 415 34.11 2.18 -13.60
N GLN A 416 33.01 2.90 -13.68
CA GLN A 416 32.76 4.11 -12.93
C GLN A 416 31.38 4.03 -12.30
N ILE A 417 31.29 4.47 -11.05
CA ILE A 417 30.02 4.68 -10.36
C ILE A 417 29.89 6.16 -10.02
N THR A 418 28.74 6.75 -10.31
CA THR A 418 28.45 8.15 -10.00
C THR A 418 27.28 8.22 -9.05
N ASN A 419 27.48 8.81 -7.88
CA ASN A 419 26.37 9.07 -6.96
C ASN A 419 25.55 10.26 -7.47
N ALA A 420 24.38 10.04 -8.06
CA ALA A 420 23.47 11.10 -8.49
C ALA A 420 22.54 11.60 -7.36
N GLY A 421 22.70 11.06 -6.15
CA GLY A 421 21.87 11.37 -5.00
C GLY A 421 22.40 12.54 -4.18
N GLN A 422 21.65 12.91 -3.15
CA GLN A 422 21.93 14.05 -2.27
C GLN A 422 22.73 13.67 -1.01
N GLN A 423 22.92 12.37 -0.74
CA GLN A 423 23.67 11.86 0.43
C GLN A 423 24.91 11.06 0.00
N PRO A 424 25.99 11.00 0.80
CA PRO A 424 27.15 10.17 0.49
C PRO A 424 26.78 8.69 0.39
N LEU A 425 27.17 8.04 -0.71
CA LEU A 425 26.96 6.63 -0.97
C LEU A 425 28.15 5.82 -0.44
N VAL A 426 27.87 4.79 0.37
CA VAL A 426 28.89 3.88 0.90
C VAL A 426 28.70 2.50 0.28
N ILE A 427 29.77 1.93 -0.28
CA ILE A 427 29.76 0.64 -0.97
C ILE A 427 30.72 -0.30 -0.27
N ASN A 428 30.20 -1.44 0.16
CA ASN A 428 30.92 -2.50 0.84
C ASN A 428 31.25 -3.64 -0.11
N GLN A 429 32.09 -4.57 0.35
CA GLN A 429 32.41 -5.77 -0.42
C GLN A 429 31.19 -6.66 -0.67
N THR A 430 30.20 -6.65 0.23
CA THR A 430 28.95 -7.42 0.11
C THR A 430 28.05 -6.93 -1.02
N ASP A 431 28.22 -5.68 -1.44
CA ASP A 431 27.41 -5.06 -2.49
C ASP A 431 27.87 -5.43 -3.91
N VAL A 432 28.91 -6.27 -4.00
CA VAL A 432 29.57 -6.65 -5.23
C VAL A 432 29.59 -8.17 -5.35
N SER A 433 29.07 -8.69 -6.46
CA SER A 433 29.09 -10.13 -6.74
C SER A 433 29.41 -10.41 -8.20
N LEU A 434 29.94 -11.60 -8.45
CA LEU A 434 30.13 -12.16 -9.78
C LEU A 434 29.67 -13.60 -9.74
N SER A 435 28.71 -13.97 -10.57
CA SER A 435 28.16 -15.32 -10.62
C SER A 435 28.03 -15.81 -12.06
N ASP A 436 28.27 -17.08 -12.33
CA ASP A 436 27.94 -17.68 -13.63
C ASP A 436 26.60 -18.43 -13.64
N GLY A 437 25.81 -18.26 -12.56
CA GLY A 437 24.54 -18.96 -12.35
C GLY A 437 24.70 -20.37 -11.77
N GLN A 438 25.93 -20.86 -11.57
CA GLN A 438 26.24 -22.12 -10.90
C GLN A 438 27.12 -21.90 -9.67
N ALA A 439 28.04 -20.93 -9.72
CA ALA A 439 28.91 -20.58 -8.61
C ALA A 439 29.14 -19.07 -8.53
N ASP A 440 29.33 -18.59 -7.30
CA ASP A 440 29.76 -17.23 -7.01
C ASP A 440 31.29 -17.15 -6.90
N TYR A 441 31.86 -16.07 -7.43
CA TYR A 441 33.29 -15.87 -7.56
C TYR A 441 33.78 -14.78 -6.61
N PHE A 442 34.91 -15.04 -5.96
CA PHE A 442 35.49 -14.12 -4.99
C PHE A 442 36.20 -12.93 -5.66
N VAL A 443 36.08 -11.77 -5.03
CA VAL A 443 36.91 -10.59 -5.32
C VAL A 443 38.31 -10.82 -4.74
N PHE A 444 39.33 -10.86 -5.58
CA PHE A 444 40.74 -10.94 -5.18
C PHE A 444 41.31 -9.57 -4.82
N ALA A 445 40.97 -8.53 -5.59
CA ALA A 445 41.49 -7.20 -5.38
C ALA A 445 40.48 -6.14 -5.83
N THR A 446 40.55 -4.99 -5.18
CA THR A 446 39.74 -3.82 -5.51
C THR A 446 40.59 -2.56 -5.39
N SER A 447 40.41 -1.63 -6.32
CA SER A 447 41.03 -0.31 -6.29
C SER A 447 39.97 0.73 -6.64
N PRO A 448 39.56 1.62 -5.72
CA PRO A 448 40.05 1.76 -4.33
C PRO A 448 39.72 0.54 -3.44
N ARG A 449 40.30 0.45 -2.25
CA ARG A 449 39.90 -0.60 -1.28
C ARG A 449 38.50 -0.32 -0.73
N PHE A 450 37.73 -1.36 -0.44
CA PHE A 450 36.47 -1.22 0.29
C PHE A 450 36.71 -0.75 1.74
N PRO A 451 35.73 -0.06 2.35
CA PRO A 451 34.51 0.48 1.74
C PRO A 451 34.80 1.71 0.86
N TRP A 452 34.03 1.87 -0.22
CA TRP A 452 34.07 3.08 -1.05
C TRP A 452 33.09 4.11 -0.48
N THR A 453 33.49 5.38 -0.42
CA THR A 453 32.60 6.48 -0.03
C THR A 453 32.58 7.51 -1.15
N ILE A 454 31.39 7.75 -1.71
CA ILE A 454 31.18 8.60 -2.88
C ILE A 454 30.25 9.74 -2.46
N GLY A 455 30.76 10.97 -2.47
CA GLY A 455 29.96 12.14 -2.15
C GLY A 455 28.84 12.40 -3.18
N PRO A 456 27.82 13.20 -2.83
CA PRO A 456 26.76 13.62 -3.76
C PRO A 456 27.32 14.21 -5.06
N GLY A 457 26.81 13.76 -6.21
CA GLY A 457 27.24 14.18 -7.55
C GLY A 457 28.64 13.76 -7.96
N GLN A 458 29.37 12.98 -7.15
CA GLN A 458 30.75 12.60 -7.45
C GLN A 458 30.84 11.27 -8.19
N PRO A 459 31.70 11.16 -9.21
CA PRO A 459 32.09 9.89 -9.80
C PRO A 459 33.25 9.24 -9.04
N LEU A 460 33.26 7.91 -8.98
CA LEU A 460 34.37 7.09 -8.53
C LEU A 460 34.69 6.05 -9.59
N ASN A 461 35.92 6.06 -10.09
CA ASN A 461 36.43 5.01 -10.96
C ASN A 461 36.89 3.83 -10.08
N PHE A 462 36.52 2.62 -10.48
CA PHE A 462 36.91 1.40 -9.79
C PHE A 462 37.56 0.39 -10.72
N THR A 463 38.40 -0.45 -10.12
CA THR A 463 38.93 -1.66 -10.73
C THR A 463 38.71 -2.82 -9.77
N LEU A 464 38.04 -3.87 -10.24
CA LEU A 464 37.78 -5.09 -9.50
C LEU A 464 38.49 -6.25 -10.18
N THR A 465 39.16 -7.09 -9.41
CA THR A 465 39.77 -8.33 -9.89
C THR A 465 39.05 -9.49 -9.23
N PHE A 466 38.50 -10.37 -10.04
CA PHE A 466 37.84 -11.60 -9.62
C PHE A 466 38.65 -12.82 -10.04
N GLN A 467 38.36 -13.94 -9.39
CA GLN A 467 38.67 -15.24 -9.97
C GLN A 467 38.00 -15.38 -11.34
N ARG A 468 38.73 -15.89 -12.34
CA ARG A 468 38.16 -16.11 -13.67
C ARG A 468 37.03 -17.15 -13.60
N PRO A 469 35.84 -16.84 -14.15
CA PRO A 469 34.76 -17.80 -14.26
C PRO A 469 35.11 -18.99 -15.14
N THR A 470 34.61 -20.17 -14.77
CA THR A 470 34.78 -21.38 -15.59
C THR A 470 33.88 -21.37 -16.82
N SER A 471 32.74 -20.67 -16.75
CA SER A 471 31.77 -20.46 -17.83
C SER A 471 32.22 -19.37 -18.82
N PRO A 472 31.83 -19.45 -20.12
CA PRO A 472 32.09 -18.39 -21.10
C PRO A 472 31.29 -17.09 -20.84
N THR A 473 30.30 -17.14 -19.93
CA THR A 473 29.47 -16.00 -19.52
C THR A 473 29.37 -15.92 -18.01
N ALA A 474 29.32 -14.70 -17.48
CA ALA A 474 29.07 -14.45 -16.07
C ALA A 474 28.24 -13.17 -15.90
N VAL A 475 27.51 -13.04 -14.81
CA VAL A 475 26.76 -11.85 -14.42
C VAL A 475 27.51 -11.17 -13.28
N PHE A 476 27.95 -9.95 -13.54
CA PHE A 476 28.50 -9.07 -12.52
C PHE A 476 27.39 -8.22 -11.92
N GLN A 477 27.32 -8.12 -10.60
CA GLN A 477 26.40 -7.24 -9.90
C GLN A 477 27.14 -6.24 -9.00
N LEU A 478 26.68 -4.99 -9.03
CA LEU A 478 27.13 -3.92 -8.14
C LEU A 478 25.93 -3.09 -7.69
N LEU A 479 25.63 -3.08 -6.38
CA LEU A 479 24.47 -2.38 -5.81
C LEU A 479 23.13 -2.71 -6.50
N GLY A 480 23.00 -3.92 -7.05
CA GLY A 480 21.82 -4.35 -7.82
C GLY A 480 21.89 -4.09 -9.33
N TYR A 481 22.85 -3.32 -9.85
CA TYR A 481 23.09 -3.25 -11.30
C TYR A 481 23.70 -4.54 -11.81
N SER A 482 23.06 -5.18 -12.79
CA SER A 482 23.52 -6.43 -13.39
C SER A 482 24.11 -6.21 -14.78
N PHE A 483 25.31 -6.72 -15.00
CA PHE A 483 26.01 -6.69 -16.29
C PHE A 483 26.32 -8.11 -16.73
N GLN A 484 25.80 -8.51 -17.89
CA GLN A 484 26.15 -9.80 -18.49
C GLN A 484 27.49 -9.67 -19.22
N LEU A 485 28.47 -10.43 -18.76
CA LEU A 485 29.78 -10.58 -19.36
C LEU A 485 29.77 -11.81 -20.27
N SER A 486 30.38 -11.68 -21.44
CA SER A 486 30.51 -12.75 -22.43
C SER A 486 31.92 -12.75 -23.02
N GLY A 487 32.32 -13.85 -23.65
CA GLY A 487 33.65 -13.97 -24.27
C GLY A 487 34.79 -14.11 -23.24
N LEU A 488 34.51 -14.70 -22.08
CA LEU A 488 35.49 -14.91 -21.00
C LEU A 488 36.48 -16.06 -21.26
N ARG A 489 36.46 -16.65 -22.48
CA ARG A 489 37.28 -17.78 -22.91
C ARG A 489 38.11 -17.50 -24.13
#